data_AF-A0A6C0BVC0-F1
#
_entry.id   AF-A0A6C0BVC0-F1
#
_cell.length_a   1.000
_cell.length_b   1.000
_cell.length_c   1.000
_cell.angle_alpha   90.00
_cell.angle_beta   90.00
_cell.angle_gamma   90.00
#
_symmetry.space_group_name_H-M   'P 1'
#
loop_
_entity.id
_entity.type
_entity.pdbx_description
1 polymer ?
#
loop_
_entity_poly.entity_id
_entity_poly.type
_entity_poly.pdbx_seq_one_letter_code
_entity_poly.pdbx_strand_id
1 'polypeptide(L)'
;MKEYLLDTKWKIWYHSINDDSWKNSSYKMIYDINNLYDLRIITDNIKSNHLQNGMFFVMKEDIFPTWEYVDNREGCCISFKVPASHLLDNWNSLFIKIITNEIFKDKSKIDELNGFSISPKKEFNIIKLWLKNNTKNYEEFINEYEPFFVKSKSIHKKHF
;
A
#
# COMPACT_ATOMS: atom_id res chain seq x y z
N MET A 1 -24.47 -11.39 10.60
CA MET A 1 -23.55 -10.24 10.60
C MET A 1 -22.63 -10.36 9.38
N LYS A 2 -23.04 -9.80 8.24
CA LYS A 2 -22.25 -9.65 7.01
C LYS A 2 -22.62 -8.30 6.41
N GLU A 3 -22.38 -7.23 7.16
CA GLU A 3 -22.69 -5.87 6.71
C GLU A 3 -21.38 -5.18 6.30
N TYR A 4 -21.45 -4.35 5.26
CA TYR A 4 -20.33 -3.56 4.76
C TYR A 4 -19.08 -4.35 4.34
N LEU A 5 -19.30 -5.47 3.64
CA LEU A 5 -18.22 -6.25 3.01
C LEU A 5 -17.49 -5.41 1.96
N LEU A 6 -16.19 -5.64 1.83
CA LEU A 6 -15.37 -5.08 0.76
C LEU A 6 -15.48 -5.93 -0.51
N ASP A 7 -15.37 -5.30 -1.68
CA ASP A 7 -15.27 -5.99 -2.96
C ASP A 7 -14.00 -6.85 -3.06
N THR A 8 -12.93 -6.40 -2.40
CA THR A 8 -11.65 -7.08 -2.35
C THR A 8 -11.22 -7.21 -0.90
N LYS A 9 -10.76 -8.41 -0.53
CA LYS A 9 -10.15 -8.65 0.77
C LYS A 9 -8.66 -8.34 0.74
N TRP A 10 -8.15 -7.86 1.86
CA TRP A 10 -6.78 -7.40 1.99
C TRP A 10 -6.11 -7.98 3.23
N LYS A 11 -4.78 -8.08 3.20
CA LYS A 11 -3.96 -8.50 4.33
C LYS A 11 -2.94 -7.43 4.66
N ILE A 12 -2.77 -7.15 5.94
CA ILE A 12 -1.68 -6.32 6.45
C ILE A 12 -0.54 -7.23 6.88
N TRP A 13 0.65 -6.96 6.34
CA TRP A 13 1.89 -7.61 6.68
C TRP A 13 2.86 -6.60 7.30
N TYR A 14 3.67 -7.09 8.22
CA TYR A 14 4.76 -6.35 8.85
C TYR A 14 6.10 -7.00 8.51
N HIS A 15 7.09 -6.17 8.23
CA HIS A 15 8.49 -6.56 8.19
C HIS A 15 9.30 -5.60 9.07
N SER A 16 10.21 -6.17 9.87
CA SER A 16 11.04 -5.40 10.80
C SER A 16 12.10 -4.59 10.06
N ILE A 17 12.27 -3.32 10.42
CA ILE A 17 13.34 -2.47 9.87
C ILE A 17 14.74 -2.91 10.32
N ASN A 18 14.82 -3.81 11.30
CA ASN A 18 16.06 -4.38 11.83
C ASN A 18 16.31 -5.81 11.32
N ASP A 19 15.44 -6.33 10.43
CA ASP A 19 15.60 -7.66 9.84
C ASP A 19 16.04 -7.50 8.38
N ASP A 20 17.29 -7.90 8.10
CA ASP A 20 17.90 -7.84 6.77
C ASP A 20 17.50 -9.03 5.87
N SER A 21 16.83 -10.04 6.43
CA SER A 21 16.34 -11.21 5.69
C SER A 21 15.10 -10.82 4.88
N TRP A 22 15.10 -10.96 3.56
CA TRP A 22 13.90 -10.72 2.73
C TRP A 22 13.14 -12.01 2.40
N LYS A 23 13.32 -13.05 3.21
CA LYS A 23 12.65 -14.35 3.03
C LYS A 23 11.21 -14.28 3.52
N ASN A 24 10.31 -15.09 2.99
CA ASN A 24 8.90 -15.10 3.42
C ASN A 24 8.71 -15.24 4.94
N SER A 25 9.62 -15.92 5.65
CA SER A 25 9.57 -16.10 7.10
C SER A 25 9.82 -14.83 7.93
N SER A 26 10.42 -13.78 7.36
CA SER A 26 10.65 -12.51 8.06
C SER A 26 9.39 -11.62 8.10
N TYR A 27 8.44 -11.88 7.21
CA TYR A 27 7.17 -11.18 7.14
C TYR A 27 6.16 -11.80 8.10
N LYS A 28 5.48 -10.95 8.85
CA LYS A 28 4.43 -11.37 9.79
C LYS A 28 3.10 -10.84 9.32
N MET A 29 2.12 -11.73 9.13
CA MET A 29 0.74 -11.31 8.91
C MET A 29 0.20 -10.71 10.20
N ILE A 30 -0.40 -9.52 10.12
CA ILE A 30 -0.92 -8.76 11.25
C ILE A 30 -2.45 -8.81 11.32
N TYR A 31 -3.13 -8.63 10.19
CA TYR A 31 -4.58 -8.49 10.16
C TYR A 31 -5.18 -8.78 8.77
N ASP A 32 -6.36 -9.39 8.74
CA ASP A 32 -7.20 -9.56 7.55
C ASP A 32 -8.30 -8.50 7.50
N ILE A 33 -8.45 -7.81 6.37
CA ILE A 33 -9.46 -6.76 6.17
C ILE A 33 -10.52 -7.28 5.21
N ASN A 34 -11.72 -7.52 5.73
CA ASN A 34 -12.83 -8.11 4.97
C ASN A 34 -14.03 -7.16 4.83
N ASN A 35 -14.14 -6.16 5.71
CA ASN A 35 -15.27 -5.24 5.78
C ASN A 35 -14.82 -3.84 6.27
N LEU A 36 -15.74 -2.88 6.28
CA LEU A 36 -15.46 -1.52 6.73
C LEU A 36 -15.19 -1.38 8.23
N TYR A 37 -15.64 -2.32 9.07
CA TYR A 37 -15.29 -2.32 10.49
C TYR A 37 -13.82 -2.68 10.70
N ASP A 38 -13.31 -3.66 9.95
CA ASP A 38 -11.88 -4.01 9.95
C ASP A 38 -11.03 -2.80 9.57
N LEU A 39 -11.40 -2.11 8.49
CA LEU A 39 -10.72 -0.88 8.07
C LEU A 39 -10.70 0.16 9.19
N ARG A 40 -11.86 0.38 9.84
CA ARG A 40 -11.99 1.34 10.94
C ARG A 40 -11.13 0.96 12.15
N ILE A 41 -11.11 -0.32 12.54
CA ILE A 41 -10.27 -0.81 13.64
C ILE A 41 -8.81 -0.45 13.37
N ILE A 42 -8.32 -0.65 12.15
CA ILE A 42 -6.93 -0.32 11.82
C ILE A 42 -6.70 1.19 11.84
N THR A 43 -7.56 1.99 11.20
CA THR A 43 -7.36 3.45 11.14
C THR A 43 -7.44 4.12 12.51
N ASP A 44 -8.24 3.57 13.44
CA ASP A 44 -8.40 4.09 14.80
C ASP A 44 -7.21 3.74 15.70
N ASN A 45 -6.48 2.66 15.40
CA ASN A 45 -5.40 2.14 16.26
C ASN A 45 -3.99 2.39 15.71
N ILE A 46 -3.84 2.61 14.40
CA ILE A 46 -2.53 2.90 13.81
C ILE A 46 -2.06 4.30 14.20
N LYS A 47 -0.77 4.41 14.49
CA LYS A 47 -0.15 5.64 15.00
C LYS A 47 1.14 5.90 14.21
N SER A 48 1.56 7.16 14.15
CA SER A 48 2.79 7.57 13.44
C SER A 48 4.01 6.78 13.90
N ASN A 49 4.13 6.47 15.19
CA ASN A 49 5.25 5.69 15.73
C ASN A 49 5.29 4.26 15.17
N HIS A 50 4.15 3.63 14.89
CA HIS A 50 4.13 2.31 14.25
C HIS A 50 4.72 2.42 12.85
N LEU A 51 4.18 3.34 12.04
CA LEU A 51 4.58 3.56 10.65
C LEU A 51 6.05 4.01 10.49
N GLN A 52 6.61 4.66 11.51
CA GLN A 52 7.99 5.13 11.51
C GLN A 52 9.02 4.08 11.99
N ASN A 53 8.56 2.99 12.63
CA ASN A 53 9.44 1.96 13.20
C ASN A 53 9.19 0.57 12.61
N GLY A 54 8.47 0.49 11.49
CA GLY A 54 8.11 -0.76 10.84
C GLY A 54 7.87 -0.57 9.35
N MET A 55 8.08 -1.62 8.57
CA MET A 55 7.58 -1.67 7.20
C MET A 55 6.25 -2.38 7.20
N PHE A 56 5.24 -1.76 6.59
CA PHE A 56 3.91 -2.34 6.45
C PHE A 56 3.56 -2.50 4.98
N PHE A 57 2.91 -3.60 4.67
CA PHE A 57 2.42 -3.93 3.33
C PHE A 57 0.95 -4.30 3.45
N VAL A 58 0.12 -3.64 2.66
CA VAL A 58 -1.30 -3.95 2.55
C VAL A 58 -1.51 -4.49 1.14
N MET A 59 -1.73 -5.80 1.06
CA MET A 59 -1.80 -6.55 -0.20
C MET A 59 -3.18 -7.19 -0.34
N LYS A 60 -3.64 -7.42 -1.57
CA LYS A 60 -4.82 -8.26 -1.80
C LYS A 60 -4.61 -9.66 -1.20
N GLU A 61 -5.69 -10.32 -0.77
CA GLU A 61 -5.67 -11.55 0.06
C GLU A 61 -4.68 -12.64 -0.40
N ASP A 62 -4.56 -12.82 -1.72
CA ASP A 62 -3.76 -13.90 -2.33
C ASP A 62 -2.39 -13.44 -2.86
N ILE A 63 -1.96 -12.21 -2.53
CA ILE A 63 -0.71 -11.64 -3.01
C ILE A 63 0.26 -11.43 -1.84
N PHE A 64 1.39 -12.15 -1.88
CA PHE A 64 2.43 -12.02 -0.87
C PHE A 64 3.31 -10.77 -1.15
N PRO A 65 3.75 -10.01 -0.12
CA PRO A 65 4.47 -8.74 -0.28
C PRO A 65 5.96 -8.89 -0.64
N THR A 66 6.28 -9.78 -1.58
CA THR A 66 7.63 -9.95 -2.14
C THR A 66 7.60 -9.74 -3.65
N TRP A 67 8.72 -9.29 -4.19
CA TRP A 67 8.80 -9.02 -5.61
C TRP A 67 8.93 -10.29 -6.46
N GLU A 68 9.42 -11.37 -5.87
CA GLU A 68 9.54 -12.69 -6.49
C GLU A 68 8.18 -13.38 -6.67
N TYR A 69 7.14 -12.88 -5.97
CA TYR A 69 5.79 -13.42 -6.07
C TYR A 69 5.22 -13.24 -7.47
N VAL A 70 4.48 -14.25 -7.95
CA VAL A 70 4.02 -14.33 -9.35
C VAL A 70 3.26 -13.09 -9.83
N ASP A 71 2.44 -12.49 -8.97
CA ASP A 71 1.67 -11.30 -9.33
C ASP A 71 2.49 -10.00 -9.31
N ASN A 72 3.63 -9.97 -8.60
CA ASN A 72 4.46 -8.77 -8.44
C ASN A 72 5.67 -8.74 -9.38
N ARG A 73 6.19 -9.91 -9.78
CA ARG A 73 7.50 -10.02 -10.44
C ARG A 73 7.58 -9.32 -11.80
N GLU A 74 6.48 -9.29 -12.57
CA GLU A 74 6.42 -8.59 -13.87
C GLU A 74 5.99 -7.12 -13.73
N GLY A 75 5.76 -6.69 -12.50
CA GLY A 75 5.15 -5.41 -12.18
C GLY A 75 6.14 -4.25 -12.02
N CYS A 76 5.61 -3.17 -11.47
CA CYS A 76 6.40 -2.01 -11.06
C CYS A 76 5.91 -1.43 -9.73
N CYS A 77 6.66 -0.48 -9.19
CA CYS A 77 6.17 0.38 -8.11
C CYS A 77 6.16 1.85 -8.51
N ILE A 78 5.16 2.56 -7.98
CA ILE A 78 5.12 4.02 -7.94
C ILE A 78 5.41 4.46 -6.51
N SER A 79 6.52 5.15 -6.31
CA SER A 79 6.99 5.59 -4.99
C SER A 79 6.70 7.08 -4.77
N PHE A 80 6.17 7.40 -3.59
CA PHE A 80 5.88 8.77 -3.13
C PHE A 80 6.61 9.03 -1.82
N LYS A 81 7.11 10.26 -1.64
CA LYS A 81 7.71 10.71 -0.38
C LYS A 81 6.68 11.47 0.44
N VAL A 82 6.47 11.03 1.68
CA VAL A 82 5.58 11.71 2.63
C VAL A 82 6.37 12.13 3.87
N PRO A 83 6.44 13.43 4.20
CA PRO A 83 7.09 13.91 5.41
C PRO A 83 6.51 13.28 6.67
N ALA A 84 7.36 13.05 7.67
CA ALA A 84 6.95 12.50 8.96
C ALA A 84 5.80 13.28 9.62
N SER A 85 5.77 14.61 9.48
CA SER A 85 4.75 15.50 10.05
C SER A 85 3.35 15.31 9.47
N HIS A 86 3.23 14.76 8.27
CA HIS A 86 1.96 14.56 7.58
C HIS A 86 1.61 13.08 7.39
N LEU A 87 2.38 12.19 8.02
CA LEU A 87 2.38 10.77 7.69
C LEU A 87 1.04 10.09 7.97
N LEU A 88 0.53 10.23 9.19
CA LEU A 88 -0.62 9.46 9.66
C LEU A 88 -1.87 9.80 8.85
N ASP A 89 -2.16 11.09 8.66
CA ASP A 89 -3.33 11.54 7.92
C ASP A 89 -3.27 11.11 6.45
N ASN A 90 -2.09 11.22 5.82
CA ASN A 90 -1.91 10.79 4.43
C ASN A 90 -1.98 9.28 4.26
N TRP A 91 -1.42 8.52 5.21
CA TRP A 91 -1.53 7.07 5.24
C TRP A 91 -2.99 6.64 5.37
N ASN A 92 -3.72 7.13 6.38
CA ASN A 92 -5.12 6.77 6.60
C ASN A 92 -6.01 7.17 5.42
N SER A 93 -5.82 8.38 4.89
CA SER A 93 -6.55 8.87 3.72
C SER A 93 -6.33 8.00 2.48
N LEU A 94 -5.07 7.63 2.20
CA LEU A 94 -4.74 6.77 1.06
C LEU A 94 -5.25 5.34 1.28
N PHE A 95 -5.07 4.81 2.49
CA PHE A 95 -5.49 3.46 2.86
C PHE A 95 -7.00 3.29 2.66
N ILE A 96 -7.82 4.22 3.16
CA ILE A 96 -9.27 4.21 2.92
C ILE A 96 -9.57 4.22 1.42
N LYS A 97 -8.96 5.14 0.65
CA LYS A 97 -9.20 5.25 -0.80
C LYS A 97 -8.81 4.01 -1.59
N ILE A 98 -7.74 3.33 -1.20
CA ILE A 98 -7.31 2.08 -1.86
C ILE A 98 -8.30 0.97 -1.55
N ILE A 99 -8.62 0.77 -0.27
CA ILE A 99 -9.47 -0.32 0.18
C ILE A 99 -10.90 -0.19 -0.34
N THR A 100 -11.41 1.04 -0.50
CA THR A 100 -12.74 1.31 -1.08
C THR A 100 -12.70 1.54 -2.59
N ASN A 101 -11.58 1.25 -3.27
CA ASN A 101 -11.36 1.48 -4.70
C ASN A 101 -11.50 2.94 -5.19
N GLU A 102 -11.65 3.93 -4.29
CA GLU A 102 -11.78 5.37 -4.62
C GLU A 102 -10.48 6.00 -5.15
N ILE A 103 -9.35 5.30 -5.01
CA ILE A 103 -8.10 5.68 -5.68
C ILE A 103 -8.21 5.63 -7.20
N PHE A 104 -9.12 4.82 -7.76
CA PHE A 104 -9.23 4.62 -9.21
C PHE A 104 -10.15 5.65 -9.87
N LYS A 105 -9.65 6.30 -10.93
CA LYS A 105 -10.43 7.05 -11.92
C LYS A 105 -11.24 6.09 -12.79
N ASP A 106 -10.57 5.03 -13.26
CA ASP A 106 -11.15 3.97 -14.08
C ASP A 106 -11.28 2.71 -13.24
N LYS A 107 -12.52 2.39 -12.83
CA LYS A 107 -12.83 1.22 -12.01
C LYS A 107 -12.57 -0.11 -12.75
N SER A 108 -12.46 -0.10 -14.08
CA SER A 108 -12.07 -1.32 -14.84
C SER A 108 -10.61 -1.73 -14.61
N LYS A 109 -9.80 -0.85 -14.01
CA LYS A 109 -8.37 -1.05 -13.73
C LYS A 109 -8.06 -1.41 -12.28
N ILE A 110 -9.06 -1.73 -11.46
CA ILE A 110 -8.87 -2.11 -10.04
C ILE A 110 -7.87 -3.27 -9.87
N ASP A 111 -7.82 -4.19 -10.84
CA ASP A 111 -6.92 -5.33 -10.83
C ASP A 111 -5.46 -5.02 -11.21
N GLU A 112 -5.17 -3.80 -11.65
CA GLU A 112 -3.78 -3.36 -11.90
C GLU A 112 -3.01 -3.10 -10.59
N LEU A 113 -3.70 -2.84 -9.47
CA LEU A 113 -3.05 -2.61 -8.17
C LEU A 113 -3.07 -3.90 -7.34
N ASN A 114 -1.90 -4.40 -6.98
CA ASN A 114 -1.74 -5.56 -6.11
C ASN A 114 -1.76 -5.20 -4.62
N GLY A 115 -1.31 -3.98 -4.31
CA GLY A 115 -1.12 -3.55 -2.94
C GLY A 115 -0.40 -2.22 -2.82
N PHE A 116 -0.17 -1.82 -1.58
CA PHE A 116 0.67 -0.68 -1.26
C PHE A 116 1.47 -0.94 0.01
N SER A 117 2.58 -0.24 0.15
CA SER A 117 3.46 -0.41 1.29
C SER A 117 4.00 0.91 1.78
N ILE A 118 4.45 0.94 3.02
CA ILE A 118 5.16 2.05 3.63
C ILE A 118 6.48 1.57 4.22
N SER A 119 7.53 2.34 3.99
CA SER A 119 8.84 2.12 4.60
C SER A 119 9.40 3.42 5.15
N PRO A 120 9.82 3.44 6.43
CA PRO A 120 10.37 4.65 7.03
C PRO A 120 11.77 4.96 6.48
N LYS A 121 12.07 6.26 6.40
CA LYS A 121 13.40 6.84 6.20
C LYS A 121 13.62 7.89 7.29
N LYS A 122 14.82 8.45 7.37
CA LYS A 122 15.22 9.35 8.46
C LYS A 122 14.28 10.56 8.66
N GLU A 123 13.84 11.20 7.58
CA GLU A 123 13.05 12.43 7.62
C GLU A 123 11.67 12.32 6.96
N PHE A 124 11.45 11.26 6.19
CA PHE A 124 10.26 11.03 5.41
C PHE A 124 9.97 9.53 5.34
N ASN A 125 8.82 9.18 4.78
CA ASN A 125 8.43 7.81 4.55
C ASN A 125 8.23 7.62 3.05
N ILE A 126 8.54 6.43 2.56
CA ILE A 126 8.27 6.06 1.18
C ILE A 126 7.00 5.22 1.18
N ILE A 127 5.95 5.75 0.58
CA ILE A 127 4.75 4.97 0.27
C ILE A 127 4.88 4.48 -1.18
N LYS A 128 4.63 3.20 -1.41
CA LYS A 128 4.69 2.58 -2.74
C LYS A 128 3.34 2.00 -3.11
N LEU A 129 2.87 2.26 -4.31
CA LEU A 129 1.82 1.48 -4.97
C LEU A 129 2.50 0.36 -5.76
N TRP A 130 1.99 -0.86 -5.65
CA TRP A 130 2.50 -2.06 -6.31
C TRP A 130 1.56 -2.39 -7.46
N LEU A 131 2.02 -2.19 -8.69
CA LEU A 131 1.25 -2.46 -9.89
C LEU A 131 1.62 -3.82 -10.46
N LYS A 132 0.60 -4.59 -10.88
CA LYS A 132 0.74 -5.92 -11.46
C LYS A 132 1.56 -5.91 -12.75
N ASN A 133 1.33 -4.90 -13.58
CA ASN A 133 2.03 -4.69 -14.84
C ASN A 133 2.97 -3.49 -14.74
N ASN A 134 4.01 -3.48 -15.56
CA ASN A 134 4.90 -2.34 -15.71
C ASN A 134 4.22 -1.17 -16.44
N THR A 135 3.40 -0.40 -15.71
CA THR A 135 2.54 0.64 -16.25
C THR A 135 3.06 2.04 -15.95
N LYS A 136 3.64 2.71 -16.97
CA LYS A 136 4.20 4.06 -16.83
C LYS A 136 3.15 5.17 -16.73
N ASN A 137 2.00 4.98 -17.37
CA ASN A 137 0.91 5.97 -17.42
C ASN A 137 -0.18 5.66 -16.37
N TYR A 138 0.23 5.39 -15.14
CA TYR A 138 -0.70 4.99 -14.10
C TYR A 138 -1.74 6.09 -13.76
N GLU A 139 -1.42 7.34 -14.04
CA GLU A 139 -2.31 8.49 -13.82
C GLU A 139 -3.57 8.48 -14.69
N GLU A 140 -3.59 7.69 -15.77
CA GLU A 140 -4.78 7.51 -16.60
C GLU A 140 -5.90 6.81 -15.82
N PHE A 141 -5.55 5.96 -14.84
CA PHE A 141 -6.52 5.21 -14.05
C PHE A 141 -6.41 5.41 -12.53
N ILE A 142 -5.36 6.05 -12.02
CA ILE A 142 -5.21 6.40 -10.60
C ILE A 142 -5.37 7.92 -10.41
N ASN A 143 -6.16 8.29 -9.41
CA ASN A 143 -6.34 9.66 -8.94
C ASN A 143 -5.06 10.20 -8.31
N GLU A 144 -4.81 11.49 -8.50
CA GLU A 144 -3.75 12.21 -7.83
C GLU A 144 -4.30 12.92 -6.59
N TYR A 145 -3.50 13.00 -5.53
CA TYR A 145 -3.86 13.67 -4.29
C TYR A 145 -2.71 14.56 -3.82
N GLU A 146 -2.90 15.87 -3.96
CA GLU A 146 -1.94 16.86 -3.47
C GLU A 146 -1.84 16.85 -1.92
N PRO A 147 -0.68 17.20 -1.35
CA PRO A 147 0.53 17.60 -2.05
C PRO A 147 1.48 16.44 -2.40
N PHE A 148 1.20 15.21 -1.98
CA PHE A 148 2.22 14.14 -1.94
C PHE A 148 2.03 13.04 -2.99
N PHE A 149 0.79 12.69 -3.33
CA PHE A 149 0.47 11.58 -4.24
C PHE A 149 0.18 12.10 -5.64
N VAL A 150 1.18 12.75 -6.24
CA VAL A 150 1.09 13.35 -7.57
C VAL A 150 2.22 12.85 -8.47
N LYS A 151 1.96 12.71 -9.76
CA LYS A 151 2.87 12.12 -10.74
C LYS A 151 4.20 12.85 -10.80
N SER A 152 4.16 14.18 -10.75
CA SER A 152 5.37 15.04 -10.75
C SER A 152 6.30 14.79 -9.55
N LYS A 153 5.79 14.23 -8.45
CA LYS A 153 6.55 13.89 -7.24
C LYS A 153 6.74 12.37 -7.07
N SER A 154 6.30 11.59 -8.05
CA SER A 154 6.37 10.14 -8.05
C SER A 154 7.66 9.64 -8.69
N ILE A 155 8.14 8.48 -8.24
CA ILE A 155 9.22 7.74 -8.90
C ILE A 155 8.66 6.40 -9.35
N HIS A 156 8.62 6.18 -10.66
CA HIS A 156 8.32 4.89 -11.25
C HIS A 156 9.57 4.02 -11.29
N LYS A 157 9.48 2.79 -10.77
CA LYS A 157 10.57 1.81 -10.85
C LYS A 157 10.01 0.45 -11.25
N LYS A 158 10.50 -0.08 -12.37
CA LYS A 158 10.28 -1.47 -12.79
C LYS A 158 11.09 -2.40 -11.89
N HIS A 159 10.54 -3.58 -11.57
CA HIS A 159 11.25 -4.53 -10.73
C HIS A 159 12.35 -5.30 -11.50
N PHE A 160 12.02 -5.83 -12.69
CA PHE A 160 12.96 -6.47 -13.62
C PHE A 160 12.96 -5.78 -14.99
#